data_AF-A0A2T6AG18-F1
#
_entry.id   AF-A0A2T6AG18-F1
#
_cell.length_a   1.000
_cell.length_b   1.000
_cell.length_c   1.000
_cell.angle_alpha   90.00
_cell.angle_beta   90.00
_cell.angle_gamma   90.00
#
_symmetry.space_group_name_H-M   'P 1'
#
loop_
_entity.id
_entity.type
_entity.pdbx_description
1 polymer ?
#
loop_
_entity_poly.entity_id
_entity_poly.type
_entity_poly.pdbx_seq_one_letter_code
_entity_poly.pdbx_strand_id
1 'polypeptide(L)'
;MRFISQRNVRTCLRSAVASLCLLASATVAPAAVPMQDRAKPYVVTNDYGGSVQDRLVQIRDLRRSGRPIEIRGAVCYSSCTMLLGLGNTCVEPRTMFGFHAPSRSGTPLPRPVFEQVSRLIAASYPEQLRGWYLDEARYADSGLRIMRGSDLIDRRIARAC
;
A
#
# COMPACT_ATOMS: atom_id res chain seq x y z
N MET A 1 -53.29 43.74 -52.59
CA MET A 1 -53.88 44.45 -51.44
C MET A 1 -52.77 44.67 -50.41
N ARG A 2 -52.16 45.85 -50.29
CA ARG A 2 -52.58 47.11 -49.62
C ARG A 2 -52.51 47.08 -48.07
N PHE A 3 -51.64 47.97 -47.57
CA PHE A 3 -51.66 48.76 -46.34
C PHE A 3 -50.78 48.40 -45.11
N ILE A 4 -49.91 49.37 -44.84
CA ILE A 4 -49.25 49.79 -43.60
C ILE A 4 -50.29 50.17 -42.53
N SER A 5 -50.06 49.91 -41.23
CA SER A 5 -50.43 50.84 -40.13
C SER A 5 -49.94 50.35 -38.76
N GLN A 6 -48.96 50.99 -38.12
CA GLN A 6 -49.04 52.11 -37.16
C GLN A 6 -48.99 51.70 -35.68
N ARG A 7 -48.22 52.52 -34.95
CA ARG A 7 -47.80 52.50 -33.55
C ARG A 7 -48.97 52.56 -32.55
N ASN A 8 -48.79 52.09 -31.31
CA ASN A 8 -48.53 53.01 -30.19
C ASN A 8 -48.27 52.34 -28.83
N VAL A 9 -47.35 53.00 -28.13
CA VAL A 9 -46.86 52.84 -26.77
C VAL A 9 -47.99 53.12 -25.76
N ARG A 10 -48.11 52.27 -24.73
CA ARG A 10 -48.53 52.73 -23.39
C ARG A 10 -47.73 51.99 -22.31
N THR A 11 -46.83 52.75 -21.72
CA THR A 11 -46.09 52.52 -20.49
C THR A 11 -47.06 52.23 -19.34
N CYS A 12 -46.83 51.15 -18.61
CA CYS A 12 -47.28 51.02 -17.22
C CYS A 12 -46.06 50.66 -16.36
N LEU A 13 -45.43 51.70 -15.84
CA LEU A 13 -44.51 51.62 -14.71
C LEU A 13 -45.34 51.46 -13.42
N ARG A 14 -44.81 50.73 -12.42
CA ARG A 14 -45.23 50.52 -11.01
C ARG A 14 -45.44 49.02 -10.75
N SER A 15 -44.76 48.32 -9.87
CA SER A 15 -43.89 48.70 -8.76
C SER A 15 -42.93 47.55 -8.44
N ALA A 16 -41.75 47.91 -7.94
CA ALA A 16 -40.74 46.98 -7.45
C ALA A 16 -41.24 46.15 -6.26
N VAL A 17 -40.94 44.85 -6.29
CA VAL A 17 -40.53 44.09 -5.11
C VAL A 17 -39.37 43.21 -5.55
N ALA A 18 -38.16 43.75 -5.45
CA ALA A 18 -36.94 42.97 -5.60
C ALA A 18 -36.80 42.12 -4.32
N SER A 19 -37.26 40.86 -4.37
CA SER A 19 -36.94 39.88 -3.34
C SER A 19 -35.48 39.48 -3.48
N LEU A 20 -34.61 40.23 -2.82
CA LEU A 20 -33.19 39.96 -2.68
C LEU A 20 -33.03 38.79 -1.70
N CYS A 21 -33.11 37.55 -2.20
CA CYS A 21 -32.66 36.39 -1.46
C CYS A 21 -31.13 36.46 -1.30
N LEU A 22 -30.66 36.96 -0.17
CA LEU A 22 -29.26 36.82 0.24
C LEU A 22 -28.97 35.33 0.47
N LEU A 23 -28.43 34.66 -0.55
CA LEU A 23 -27.79 33.35 -0.42
C LEU A 23 -26.46 33.55 0.32
N ALA A 24 -26.50 33.47 1.65
CA ALA A 24 -25.30 33.38 2.46
C ALA A 24 -24.54 32.09 2.10
N SER A 25 -23.49 32.23 1.29
CA SER A 25 -22.59 31.12 0.98
C SER A 25 -21.76 30.81 2.23
N ALA A 26 -22.21 29.84 3.02
CA ALA A 26 -21.44 29.31 4.13
C ALA A 26 -20.21 28.57 3.56
N THR A 27 -19.06 29.23 3.56
CA THR A 27 -17.78 28.59 3.26
C THR A 27 -17.48 27.60 4.39
N VAL A 28 -17.77 26.33 4.17
CA VAL A 28 -17.33 25.26 5.08
C VAL A 28 -15.82 25.18 4.93
N ALA A 29 -15.09 25.75 5.89
CA ALA A 29 -13.66 25.56 5.97
C ALA A 29 -13.39 24.05 6.11
N PRO A 30 -12.49 23.45 5.30
CA PRO A 30 -12.13 22.06 5.49
C PRO A 30 -11.57 21.90 6.90
N ALA A 31 -12.21 21.05 7.70
CA ALA A 31 -11.70 20.69 9.00
C ALA A 31 -10.27 20.18 8.82
N ALA A 32 -9.31 20.83 9.47
CA ALA A 32 -7.95 20.32 9.55
C ALA A 32 -8.04 18.94 10.21
N VAL A 33 -7.85 17.88 9.42
CA VAL A 33 -7.73 16.52 9.97
C VAL A 33 -6.51 16.58 10.90
N PRO A 34 -6.66 16.32 12.21
CA PRO A 34 -5.51 16.32 13.11
C PRO A 34 -4.49 15.34 12.53
N MET A 35 -3.29 15.85 12.26
CA MET A 35 -2.17 15.05 11.80
C MET A 35 -1.90 14.05 12.92
N GLN A 36 -2.44 12.83 12.79
CA GLN A 36 -2.26 11.80 13.79
C GLN A 36 -0.76 11.66 14.00
N ASP A 37 -0.35 11.87 15.25
CA ASP A 37 1.02 11.68 15.71
C ASP A 37 1.42 10.29 15.25
N ARG A 38 2.22 10.19 14.17
CA ARG A 38 2.41 8.92 13.50
C ARG A 38 3.09 8.00 14.49
N ALA A 39 2.35 6.97 14.90
CA ALA A 39 2.84 6.03 15.91
C ALA A 39 4.25 5.58 15.54
N LYS A 40 5.15 5.55 16.55
CA LYS A 40 6.58 5.26 16.36
C LYS A 40 6.75 4.05 15.42
N PRO A 41 7.58 4.16 14.36
CA PRO A 41 7.75 3.06 13.41
C PRO A 41 8.20 1.76 14.09
N TYR A 42 7.78 0.63 13.52
CA TYR A 42 8.39 -0.66 13.79
C TYR A 42 9.61 -0.82 12.89
N VAL A 43 10.79 -0.68 13.47
CA VAL A 43 12.06 -0.75 12.72
C VAL A 43 12.56 -2.19 12.71
N VAL A 44 12.70 -2.75 11.51
CA VAL A 44 13.30 -4.06 11.25
C VAL A 44 14.79 -3.85 10.98
N THR A 45 15.64 -4.38 11.85
CA THR A 45 17.10 -4.38 11.67
C THR A 45 17.51 -5.63 10.87
N ASN A 46 18.69 -6.21 11.12
CA ASN A 46 19.08 -7.46 10.46
C ASN A 46 18.16 -8.60 10.91
N ASP A 47 17.41 -9.17 9.97
CA ASP A 47 16.46 -10.24 10.23
C ASP A 47 16.66 -11.37 9.20
N TYR A 48 17.17 -12.51 9.66
CA TYR A 48 17.45 -13.70 8.84
C TYR A 48 16.20 -14.58 8.64
N GLY A 49 15.05 -14.15 9.19
CA GLY A 49 13.80 -14.87 9.17
C GLY A 49 13.65 -15.83 10.34
N GLY A 50 12.99 -16.96 10.09
CA GLY A 50 12.53 -17.88 11.12
C GLY A 50 11.15 -18.45 10.79
N SER A 51 10.42 -18.87 11.82
CA SER A 51 9.10 -19.49 11.70
C SER A 51 8.11 -18.67 10.85
N VAL A 52 7.53 -19.30 9.83
CA VAL A 52 6.47 -18.71 9.00
C VAL A 52 5.22 -18.44 9.85
N GLN A 53 4.90 -19.33 10.79
CA GLN A 53 3.73 -19.17 11.66
C GLN A 53 3.86 -17.93 12.56
N ASP A 54 5.03 -17.77 13.20
CA ASP A 54 5.27 -16.62 14.09
C ASP A 54 5.29 -15.32 13.28
N ARG A 55 5.81 -15.37 12.05
CA ARG A 55 5.77 -14.24 11.12
C ARG A 55 4.33 -13.84 10.76
N LEU A 56 3.45 -14.80 10.50
CA LEU A 56 2.04 -14.52 10.20
C LEU A 56 1.33 -13.87 11.39
N VAL A 57 1.63 -14.31 12.61
CA VAL A 57 1.17 -13.68 13.86
C VAL A 57 1.65 -12.24 13.95
N GLN A 58 2.95 -12.01 13.73
CA GLN A 58 3.54 -10.67 13.72
C GLN A 58 2.90 -9.76 12.66
N ILE A 59 2.72 -10.24 11.43
CA ILE A 59 2.07 -9.49 10.34
C ILE A 59 0.66 -9.07 10.72
N ARG A 60 -0.13 -9.98 11.32
CA ARG A 60 -1.48 -9.67 11.79
C ARG A 60 -1.46 -8.54 12.81
N ASP A 61 -0.55 -8.60 13.78
CA ASP A 61 -0.49 -7.62 14.87
C ASP A 61 0.02 -6.26 14.37
N LEU A 62 1.02 -6.25 13.48
CA LEU A 62 1.50 -5.03 12.81
C LEU A 62 0.40 -4.38 11.95
N ARG A 63 -0.35 -5.19 11.18
CA ARG A 63 -1.48 -4.71 10.39
C ARG A 63 -2.55 -4.06 11.27
N ARG A 64 -2.89 -4.68 12.40
CA ARG A 64 -3.84 -4.13 13.39
C ARG A 64 -3.35 -2.82 14.00
N SER A 65 -2.05 -2.69 14.23
CA SER A 65 -1.47 -1.50 14.85
C SER A 65 -1.44 -0.28 13.94
N GLY A 66 -1.44 -0.46 12.62
CA GLY A 66 -1.31 0.63 11.63
C GLY A 66 0.03 1.37 11.65
N ARG A 67 0.96 1.02 12.55
CA ARG A 67 2.27 1.66 12.71
C ARG A 67 3.11 1.51 11.43
N PRO A 68 3.80 2.55 10.95
CA PRO A 68 4.74 2.42 9.83
C PRO A 68 5.78 1.33 10.10
N ILE A 69 6.16 0.58 9.06
CA ILE A 69 7.21 -0.44 9.13
C ILE A 69 8.39 0.04 8.29
N GLU A 70 9.59 -0.04 8.85
CA GLU A 70 10.81 0.39 8.18
C GLU A 70 11.83 -0.74 8.20
N ILE A 71 12.14 -1.30 7.04
CA ILE A 71 13.17 -2.33 6.90
C ILE A 71 14.50 -1.64 6.63
N ARG A 72 15.35 -1.55 7.67
CA ARG A 72 16.61 -0.80 7.69
C ARG A 72 17.85 -1.66 7.91
N GLY A 73 17.67 -2.96 8.15
CA GLY A 73 18.79 -3.91 8.24
C GLY A 73 19.58 -4.01 6.94
N ALA A 74 20.82 -4.47 7.03
CA ALA A 74 21.59 -4.90 5.86
C ALA A 74 20.95 -6.11 5.17
N VAL A 75 20.21 -6.94 5.93
CA VAL A 75 19.57 -8.17 5.44
C VAL A 75 18.14 -8.31 5.95
N CYS A 76 17.28 -8.84 5.09
CA CYS A 76 15.92 -9.28 5.41
C CYS A 76 15.63 -10.57 4.62
N TYR A 77 15.88 -11.73 5.23
CA TYR A 77 15.84 -13.02 4.55
C TYR A 77 14.65 -13.88 4.99
N SER A 78 14.32 -14.87 4.16
CA SER A 78 13.34 -15.90 4.50
C SER A 78 12.01 -15.26 4.88
N SER A 79 11.42 -15.63 6.02
CA SER A 79 10.17 -15.06 6.52
C SER A 79 10.23 -13.54 6.78
N CYS A 80 11.42 -12.92 6.91
CA CYS A 80 11.51 -11.45 6.98
C CYS A 80 10.86 -10.77 5.78
N THR A 81 11.09 -11.32 4.58
CA THR A 81 10.57 -10.77 3.34
C THR A 81 9.04 -10.66 3.34
N MET A 82 8.34 -11.47 4.14
CA MET A 82 6.87 -11.43 4.24
C MET A 82 6.35 -10.08 4.78
N LEU A 83 7.19 -9.30 5.46
CA LEU A 83 6.85 -7.94 5.91
C LEU A 83 6.71 -6.94 4.76
N LEU A 84 7.21 -7.25 3.56
CA LEU A 84 6.96 -6.46 2.34
C LEU A 84 5.47 -6.41 1.98
N GLY A 85 4.67 -7.34 2.50
CA GLY A 85 3.22 -7.41 2.34
C GLY A 85 2.39 -6.35 3.06
N LEU A 86 2.99 -5.66 4.03
CA LEU A 86 2.27 -4.65 4.80
C LEU A 86 2.30 -3.33 4.02
N GLY A 87 1.13 -2.76 3.75
CA GLY A 87 0.99 -1.58 2.87
C GLY A 87 1.66 -0.30 3.38
N ASN A 88 2.06 -0.27 4.66
CA ASN A 88 2.77 0.82 5.30
C ASN A 88 4.28 0.52 5.51
N THR A 89 4.82 -0.51 4.86
CA THR A 89 6.25 -0.83 4.83
C THR A 89 7.03 0.09 3.88
N CYS A 90 8.22 0.50 4.29
CA CYS A 90 9.28 0.98 3.41
C CYS A 90 10.56 0.19 3.59
N VAL A 91 11.49 0.32 2.64
CA VAL A 91 12.76 -0.41 2.63
C VAL A 91 13.94 0.53 2.42
N GLU A 92 15.08 0.26 3.05
CA GLU A 92 16.34 0.90 2.68
C GLU A 92 16.86 0.37 1.34
N PRO A 93 17.34 1.24 0.42
CA PRO A 93 17.82 0.81 -0.90
C PRO A 93 18.93 -0.26 -0.87
N ARG A 94 19.77 -0.22 0.18
CA ARG A 94 20.91 -1.14 0.34
C ARG A 94 20.56 -2.48 0.96
N THR A 95 19.37 -2.66 1.54
CA THR A 95 18.98 -3.91 2.19
C THR A 95 18.96 -5.03 1.17
N MET A 96 19.51 -6.20 1.53
CA MET A 96 19.41 -7.41 0.74
C MET A 96 18.19 -8.22 1.19
N PHE A 97 17.27 -8.47 0.26
CA PHE A 97 16.09 -9.30 0.48
C PHE A 97 16.33 -10.69 -0.10
N GLY A 98 16.22 -11.70 0.74
CA GLY A 98 16.59 -13.08 0.40
C GLY A 98 15.38 -14.00 0.39
N PHE A 99 15.03 -14.49 -0.78
CA PHE A 99 13.87 -15.36 -1.02
C PHE A 99 14.33 -16.79 -1.30
N HIS A 100 13.62 -17.78 -0.77
CA HIS A 100 13.97 -19.20 -0.98
C HIS A 100 12.78 -20.15 -0.71
N ALA A 101 13.00 -21.44 -0.97
CA ALA A 101 12.09 -22.54 -0.66
C ALA A 101 11.76 -22.63 0.85
N PRO A 102 10.51 -22.86 1.28
CA PRO A 102 10.24 -23.17 2.68
C PRO A 102 10.94 -24.47 3.07
N SER A 103 11.57 -24.46 4.24
CA SER A 103 12.32 -25.59 4.79
C SER A 103 12.03 -25.76 6.27
N ARG A 104 12.32 -26.95 6.81
CA ARG A 104 12.34 -27.20 8.24
C ARG A 104 13.78 -27.32 8.68
N SER A 105 14.29 -26.28 9.35
CA SER A 105 15.69 -26.20 9.80
C SER A 105 16.69 -26.42 8.66
N GLY A 106 16.42 -25.86 7.47
CA GLY A 106 17.25 -26.02 6.28
C GLY A 106 16.92 -27.28 5.45
N THR A 107 16.20 -28.24 6.00
CA THR A 107 15.80 -29.46 5.28
C THR A 107 14.60 -29.20 4.36
N PRO A 108 14.64 -29.63 3.09
CA PRO A 108 13.51 -29.55 2.17
C PRO A 108 12.24 -30.21 2.73
N LEU A 109 11.08 -29.61 2.44
CA LEU A 109 9.80 -30.14 2.87
C LEU A 109 9.25 -31.19 1.87
N PRO A 110 8.48 -32.20 2.33
CA PRO A 110 7.73 -33.06 1.42
C PRO A 110 6.81 -32.24 0.50
N ARG A 111 6.67 -32.65 -0.76
CA ARG A 111 6.00 -31.87 -1.80
C ARG A 111 4.63 -31.30 -1.38
N PRO A 112 3.69 -32.04 -0.75
CA PRO A 112 2.41 -31.46 -0.33
C PRO A 112 2.56 -30.31 0.68
N VAL A 113 3.49 -30.45 1.63
CA VAL A 113 3.76 -29.43 2.65
C VAL A 113 4.50 -28.25 2.03
N PHE A 114 5.45 -28.50 1.14
CA PHE A 114 6.14 -27.46 0.37
C PHE A 114 5.12 -26.59 -0.39
N GLU A 115 4.20 -27.20 -1.15
CA GLU A 115 3.15 -26.47 -1.88
C GLU A 115 2.27 -25.62 -0.96
N GLN A 116 1.86 -26.19 0.18
CA GLN A 116 1.03 -25.47 1.15
C GLN A 116 1.76 -24.27 1.75
N VAL A 117 2.98 -24.47 2.25
CA VAL A 117 3.75 -23.41 2.91
C VAL A 117 4.21 -22.34 1.91
N SER A 118 4.60 -22.73 0.69
CA SER A 118 4.92 -21.76 -0.36
C SER A 118 3.73 -20.84 -0.66
N ARG A 119 2.50 -21.38 -0.76
CA ARG A 119 1.30 -20.54 -0.94
C ARG A 119 1.02 -19.63 0.26
N LEU A 120 1.26 -20.10 1.49
CA LEU A 120 1.10 -19.27 2.70
C LEU A 120 2.09 -18.11 2.73
N ILE A 121 3.36 -18.36 2.39
CA ILE A 121 4.38 -17.31 2.27
C ILE A 121 3.97 -16.33 1.16
N ALA A 122 3.66 -16.84 -0.03
CA ALA A 122 3.32 -16.02 -1.19
C ALA A 122 2.08 -15.14 -0.97
N ALA A 123 1.10 -15.61 -0.19
CA ALA A 123 -0.10 -14.84 0.17
C ALA A 123 0.20 -13.59 1.02
N SER A 124 1.39 -13.50 1.62
CA SER A 124 1.82 -12.28 2.30
C SER A 124 2.37 -11.24 1.33
N TYR A 125 2.84 -11.59 0.14
CA TYR A 125 3.55 -10.66 -0.73
C TYR A 125 2.63 -9.75 -1.57
N PRO A 126 3.11 -8.56 -1.98
CA PRO A 126 2.51 -7.81 -3.08
C PRO A 126 2.40 -8.67 -4.34
N GLU A 127 1.41 -8.40 -5.20
CA GLU A 127 1.06 -9.27 -6.33
C GLU A 127 2.25 -9.65 -7.24
N GLN A 128 3.05 -8.67 -7.64
CA GLN A 128 4.21 -8.91 -8.51
C GLN A 128 5.22 -9.87 -7.86
N LEU A 129 5.47 -9.70 -6.55
CA LEU A 129 6.42 -10.51 -5.81
C LEU A 129 5.84 -11.90 -5.48
N ARG A 130 4.52 -11.99 -5.26
CA ARG A 130 3.79 -13.26 -5.09
C ARG A 130 3.94 -14.15 -6.32
N GLY A 131 3.71 -13.62 -7.53
CA GLY A 131 3.85 -14.38 -8.77
C GLY A 131 5.28 -14.87 -8.97
N TRP A 132 6.23 -13.94 -8.96
CA TRP A 132 7.66 -14.26 -9.09
C TRP A 132 8.16 -15.27 -8.03
N TYR A 133 7.71 -15.17 -6.77
CA TYR A 133 8.07 -16.14 -5.75
C TYR A 133 7.55 -17.55 -6.06
N LEU A 134 6.30 -17.66 -6.51
CA LEU A 134 5.66 -18.93 -6.84
C LEU A 134 6.25 -19.58 -8.10
N ASP A 135 6.72 -18.77 -9.04
CA ASP A 135 7.26 -19.26 -10.31
C ASP A 135 8.76 -19.57 -10.23
N GLU A 136 9.52 -18.79 -9.43
CA GLU A 136 10.99 -18.85 -9.44
C GLU A 136 11.60 -19.00 -8.05
N ALA A 137 11.33 -18.06 -7.14
CA ALA A 137 12.17 -17.92 -5.95
C ALA A 137 12.06 -19.08 -4.96
N ARG A 138 10.88 -19.73 -4.89
CA ARG A 138 10.65 -20.91 -4.05
C ARG A 138 11.43 -22.15 -4.50
N TYR A 139 12.07 -22.13 -5.67
CA TYR A 139 12.86 -23.24 -6.22
C TYR A 139 14.38 -22.98 -6.13
N ALA A 140 14.81 -22.08 -5.24
CA ALA A 140 16.24 -21.94 -4.96
C ALA A 140 16.72 -23.17 -4.16
N ASP A 141 17.36 -24.12 -4.85
CA ASP A 141 17.68 -25.47 -4.34
C ASP A 141 18.61 -25.51 -3.12
N SER A 142 19.42 -24.46 -2.88
CA SER A 142 20.31 -24.37 -1.71
C SER A 142 20.75 -22.94 -1.36
N GLY A 143 20.10 -21.93 -1.94
CA GLY A 143 20.53 -20.54 -1.81
C GLY A 143 19.39 -19.55 -1.70
N LEU A 144 19.76 -18.27 -1.63
CA LEU A 144 18.81 -17.16 -1.64
C LEU A 144 18.74 -16.59 -3.06
N ARG A 145 17.54 -16.37 -3.58
CA ARG A 145 17.33 -15.37 -4.64
C ARG A 145 17.36 -14.01 -3.97
N ILE A 146 18.39 -13.22 -4.29
CA ILE A 146 18.60 -11.90 -3.71
C ILE A 146 17.96 -10.83 -4.59
N MET A 147 17.26 -9.90 -3.96
CA MET A 147 16.83 -8.63 -4.55
C MET A 147 17.29 -7.50 -3.63
N ARG A 148 17.90 -6.43 -4.17
CA ARG A 148 18.24 -5.26 -3.35
C ARG A 148 17.00 -4.42 -3.10
N GLY A 149 17.00 -3.63 -2.03
CA GLY A 149 15.95 -2.65 -1.77
C GLY A 149 15.74 -1.69 -2.94
N SER A 150 16.82 -1.26 -3.61
CA SER A 150 16.75 -0.47 -4.83
C SER A 150 15.92 -1.15 -5.92
N ASP A 151 16.09 -2.45 -6.15
CA ASP A 151 15.36 -3.17 -7.19
C ASP A 151 13.86 -3.23 -6.87
N LEU A 152 13.50 -3.42 -5.59
CA LEU A 152 12.10 -3.38 -5.13
C LEU A 152 11.48 -1.99 -5.33
N ILE A 153 12.26 -0.94 -5.11
CA ILE A 153 11.83 0.45 -5.27
C ILE A 153 11.63 0.79 -6.76
N ASP A 154 12.62 0.45 -7.60
CA ASP A 154 12.59 0.74 -9.04
C ASP A 154 11.42 0.02 -9.73
N ARG A 155 11.09 -1.20 -9.29
CA ARG A 155 9.95 -1.98 -9.77
C ARG A 155 8.61 -1.56 -9.15
N ARG A 156 8.61 -0.56 -8.27
CA ARG A 156 7.42 -0.08 -7.52
C ARG A 156 6.74 -1.17 -6.69
N ILE A 157 7.51 -2.18 -6.25
CA ILE A 157 7.04 -3.23 -5.33
C ILE A 157 7.05 -2.70 -3.89
N ALA A 158 8.03 -1.86 -3.56
CA ALA A 158 8.14 -1.17 -2.29
C ALA A 158 8.46 0.31 -2.51
N ARG A 159 8.32 1.11 -1.45
CA ARG A 159 8.79 2.50 -1.42
C ARG A 159 10.07 2.61 -0.58
N ALA A 160 10.88 3.62 -0.87
CA ALA A 160 12.03 3.95 -0.04
C ALA A 160 11.59 4.39 1.36
N CYS A 161 12.38 4.00 2.37
CA CYS A 161 12.55 4.81 3.56
C CYS A 161 13.52 5.95 3.22
#